data_AF-A0A328C6L7-F1
#
_entry.id   AF-A0A328C6L7-F1
#
_cell.length_a   1.000
_cell.length_b   1.000
_cell.length_c   1.000
_cell.angle_alpha   90.00
_cell.angle_beta   90.00
_cell.angle_gamma   90.00
#
_symmetry.space_group_name_H-M   'P 1'
#
loop_
_entity.id
_entity.type
_entity.pdbx_description
1 polymer ?
#
loop_
_entity_poly.entity_id
_entity_poly.type
_entity_poly.pdbx_seq_one_letter_code
_entity_poly.pdbx_strand_id
1 'polypeptide(L)'
;MTPVNELLAMVRTSPIDTDALARGLDAANHDTRLAFVRSLTPLLQRRLFDACSRPVTTRDIVPEGVAPLAEVICEGRNTLPVFRNFQKRFCLPSAEHTPDNRRVLWGYNHQTFSGITGPGYFVAYDDDRHGELVIDYRELPPERPGSWPAILDNRARLGRFVYAGMVDRLRGVSTHVTIGRAFKANPMNAWFALVRVDP
;
A
#
# COMPACT_ATOMS: atom_id res chain seq x y z
N MET A 1 29.06 -4.11 -3.32
CA MET A 1 27.90 -4.17 -2.40
C MET A 1 26.71 -4.63 -3.25
N THR A 2 25.71 -5.36 -2.74
CA THR A 2 24.55 -5.70 -3.58
C THR A 2 23.69 -4.45 -3.80
N PRO A 3 22.95 -4.32 -4.91
CA PRO A 3 22.07 -3.17 -5.13
C PRO A 3 21.10 -2.91 -3.96
N VAL A 4 20.56 -3.98 -3.37
CA VAL A 4 19.71 -3.91 -2.17
C VAL A 4 20.45 -3.30 -0.97
N ASN A 5 21.71 -3.68 -0.74
CA ASN A 5 22.50 -3.16 0.39
C ASN A 5 22.83 -1.68 0.21
N GLU A 6 23.03 -1.20 -1.02
CA GLU A 6 23.24 0.22 -1.33
C GLU A 6 21.98 1.04 -1.02
N LEU A 7 20.81 0.57 -1.47
CA LEU A 7 19.52 1.21 -1.16
C LEU A 7 19.25 1.23 0.36
N LEU A 8 19.54 0.13 1.07
CA LEU A 8 19.42 0.09 2.52
C LEU A 8 20.41 1.01 3.24
N ALA A 9 21.62 1.19 2.69
CA ALA A 9 22.59 2.15 3.21
C ALA A 9 22.05 3.58 3.10
N MET A 10 21.41 3.94 1.97
CA MET A 10 20.77 5.26 1.82
C MET A 10 19.71 5.53 2.90
N VAL A 11 18.88 4.53 3.24
CA VAL A 11 17.87 4.67 4.32
C VAL A 11 18.51 4.79 5.71
N ARG A 12 19.75 4.32 5.89
CA ARG A 12 20.50 4.42 7.16
C ARG A 12 21.27 5.74 7.29
N THR A 13 21.59 6.43 6.20
CA THR A 13 22.26 7.74 6.18
C THR A 13 21.40 8.83 6.80
N SER A 14 21.98 9.71 7.63
CA SER A 14 21.24 10.81 8.27
C SER A 14 21.78 12.17 7.80
N PRO A 15 20.95 13.04 7.19
CA PRO A 15 19.55 12.81 6.78
C PRO A 15 19.43 11.80 5.63
N ILE A 16 18.22 11.24 5.44
CA ILE A 16 17.93 10.40 4.27
C ILE A 16 17.81 11.32 3.06
N ASP A 17 18.61 11.08 2.01
CA ASP A 17 18.38 11.69 0.70
C ASP A 17 17.27 10.91 -0.02
N THR A 18 16.03 11.40 0.12
CA THR A 18 14.83 10.75 -0.45
C THR A 18 14.84 10.77 -1.98
N ASP A 19 15.46 11.78 -2.60
CA ASP A 19 15.50 11.89 -4.06
C ASP A 19 16.52 10.92 -4.65
N ALA A 20 17.68 10.76 -4.01
CA ALA A 20 18.65 9.74 -4.40
C ALA A 20 18.08 8.33 -4.21
N LEU A 21 17.38 8.08 -3.10
CA LEU A 21 16.70 6.81 -2.87
C LEU A 21 15.62 6.54 -3.93
N ALA A 22 14.80 7.54 -4.27
CA ALA A 22 13.78 7.43 -5.30
C ALA A 22 14.39 7.06 -6.66
N ARG A 23 15.43 7.79 -7.10
CA ARG A 23 16.16 7.49 -8.34
C ARG A 23 16.76 6.09 -8.35
N GLY A 24 17.35 5.66 -7.22
CA GLY A 24 17.91 4.32 -7.08
C GLY A 24 16.85 3.23 -7.19
N LEU A 25 15.69 3.42 -6.58
CA LEU A 25 14.56 2.48 -6.66
C LEU A 25 13.93 2.47 -8.06
N ASP A 26 13.78 3.61 -8.71
CA ASP A 26 13.21 3.71 -10.06
C ASP A 26 14.13 3.06 -11.11
N ALA A 27 15.46 3.17 -10.96
CA ALA A 27 16.42 2.49 -11.82
C ALA A 27 16.52 0.96 -11.56
N ALA A 28 16.09 0.49 -10.39
CA ALA A 28 16.16 -0.92 -10.02
C ALA A 28 15.04 -1.74 -10.68
N ASN A 29 15.28 -3.04 -10.88
CA ASN A 29 14.23 -3.97 -11.31
C ASN A 29 13.29 -4.34 -10.15
N HIS A 30 12.16 -4.99 -10.48
CA HIS A 30 11.15 -5.41 -9.49
C HIS A 30 11.73 -6.23 -8.34
N ASP A 31 12.54 -7.25 -8.65
CA ASP A 31 13.12 -8.14 -7.64
C ASP A 31 13.99 -7.39 -6.63
N THR A 32 14.76 -6.41 -7.10
CA THR A 32 15.58 -5.55 -6.24
C THR A 32 14.72 -4.65 -5.35
N ARG A 33 13.66 -4.04 -5.90
CA ARG A 33 12.70 -3.21 -5.14
C ARG A 33 11.98 -4.04 -4.09
N LEU A 34 11.56 -5.25 -4.43
CA LEU A 34 10.91 -6.19 -3.53
C LEU A 34 11.85 -6.68 -2.43
N ALA A 35 13.09 -7.02 -2.76
CA ALA A 35 14.11 -7.40 -1.78
C ALA A 35 14.42 -6.24 -0.82
N PHE A 36 14.48 -5.00 -1.33
CA PHE A 36 14.58 -3.80 -0.50
C PHE A 36 13.39 -3.67 0.46
N VAL A 37 12.15 -3.71 -0.03
CA VAL A 37 10.92 -3.61 0.77
C VAL A 37 10.89 -4.70 1.87
N ARG A 38 11.19 -5.95 1.52
CA ARG A 38 11.20 -7.08 2.46
C ARG A 38 12.31 -6.98 3.52
N SER A 39 13.37 -6.22 3.24
CA SER A 39 14.49 -5.99 4.16
C SER A 39 14.27 -4.83 5.13
N LEU A 40 13.21 -4.04 4.97
CA LEU A 40 12.92 -2.91 5.85
C LEU A 40 12.48 -3.40 7.24
N THR A 41 13.30 -3.08 8.25
CA THR A 41 12.97 -3.31 9.67
C THR A 41 11.96 -2.28 10.16
N PRO A 42 11.28 -2.50 11.31
CA PRO A 42 10.35 -1.51 11.86
C PRO A 42 10.97 -0.12 12.06
N LEU A 43 12.23 -0.07 12.51
CA LEU A 43 12.96 1.18 12.66
C LEU A 43 13.15 1.89 11.32
N LEU A 44 13.54 1.16 10.27
CA LEU A 44 13.76 1.74 8.95
C LEU A 44 12.45 2.19 8.29
N GLN A 45 11.36 1.44 8.45
CA GLN A 45 10.04 1.85 7.92
C GLN A 45 9.53 3.14 8.56
N ARG A 46 9.65 3.26 9.89
CA ARG A 46 9.34 4.52 10.59
C ARG A 46 10.19 5.68 10.07
N ARG A 47 11.51 5.47 9.98
CA ARG A 47 12.45 6.51 9.53
C ARG A 47 12.17 6.95 8.09
N LEU A 48 11.84 6.00 7.22
CA LEU A 48 11.48 6.26 5.84
C LEU A 48 10.16 7.03 5.75
N PHE A 49 9.14 6.63 6.51
CA PHE A 49 7.86 7.33 6.55
C PHE A 49 8.02 8.79 7.01
N ASP A 50 8.82 9.02 8.05
CA ASP A 50 9.07 10.35 8.60
C ASP A 50 9.85 11.24 7.62
N ALA A 51 10.73 10.66 6.79
CA ALA A 51 11.53 11.40 5.81
C ALA A 51 10.80 11.67 4.47
N CYS A 52 9.93 10.75 4.02
CA CYS A 52 9.25 10.87 2.74
C CYS A 52 8.11 11.89 2.78
N SER A 53 8.08 12.78 1.80
CA SER A 53 6.99 13.75 1.53
C SER A 53 6.55 13.77 0.06
N ARG A 54 7.11 12.90 -0.79
CA ARG A 54 6.72 12.79 -2.21
C ARG A 54 5.22 12.48 -2.30
N PRO A 55 4.45 13.25 -3.09
CA PRO A 55 3.05 12.92 -3.32
C PRO A 55 2.87 11.53 -3.92
N VAL A 56 1.75 10.89 -3.60
CA VAL A 56 1.32 9.64 -4.20
C VAL A 56 -0.19 9.68 -4.43
N THR A 57 -0.59 9.15 -5.58
CA THR A 57 -1.98 9.15 -6.02
C THR A 57 -2.46 7.75 -6.38
N THR A 58 -3.75 7.63 -6.63
CA THR A 58 -4.37 6.42 -7.14
C THR A 58 -3.75 6.00 -8.49
N ARG A 59 -3.16 6.93 -9.27
CA ARG A 59 -2.50 6.62 -10.55
C ARG A 59 -1.11 6.00 -10.35
N ASP A 60 -0.44 6.33 -9.26
CA ASP A 60 0.80 5.67 -8.86
C ASP A 60 0.56 4.23 -8.37
N ILE A 61 -0.66 3.87 -7.97
CA ILE A 61 -0.98 2.49 -7.57
C ILE A 61 -1.55 1.68 -8.74
N VAL A 62 -2.52 2.23 -9.47
CA VAL A 62 -3.08 1.63 -10.68
C VAL A 62 -2.90 2.61 -11.83
N PRO A 63 -1.87 2.41 -12.67
CA PRO A 63 -1.57 3.27 -13.82
C PRO A 63 -2.75 3.47 -14.78
N GLU A 64 -2.65 4.51 -15.58
CA GLU A 64 -3.52 4.68 -16.74
C GLU A 64 -3.30 3.53 -17.74
N GLY A 65 -4.36 3.14 -18.44
CA GLY A 65 -4.34 2.00 -19.38
C GLY A 65 -4.66 0.65 -18.76
N VAL A 66 -4.64 0.52 -17.43
CA VAL A 66 -5.14 -0.69 -16.75
C VAL A 66 -6.66 -0.77 -16.92
N ALA A 67 -7.17 -1.92 -17.37
CA ALA A 67 -8.59 -2.11 -17.57
C ALA A 67 -9.38 -2.11 -16.24
N PRO A 68 -10.66 -1.68 -16.24
CA PRO A 68 -11.55 -1.88 -15.10
C PRO A 68 -11.54 -3.33 -14.61
N LEU A 69 -11.58 -3.52 -13.29
CA LEU A 69 -11.53 -4.82 -12.62
C LEU A 69 -10.28 -5.68 -12.93
N ALA A 70 -9.28 -5.15 -13.63
CA ALA A 70 -7.98 -5.81 -13.74
C ALA A 70 -7.19 -5.62 -12.44
N GLU A 71 -6.57 -6.72 -11.99
CA GLU A 71 -5.82 -6.76 -10.74
C GLU A 71 -4.44 -6.14 -10.91
N VAL A 72 -4.08 -5.22 -10.00
CA VAL A 72 -2.71 -4.75 -9.80
C VAL A 72 -2.26 -5.18 -8.41
N ILE A 73 -1.13 -5.89 -8.35
CA ILE A 73 -0.57 -6.44 -7.12
C ILE A 73 0.46 -5.47 -6.55
N CYS A 74 0.32 -5.14 -5.28
CA CYS A 74 1.33 -4.44 -4.49
C CYS A 74 1.84 -5.37 -3.39
N GLU A 75 3.08 -5.83 -3.51
CA GLU A 75 3.72 -6.66 -2.50
C GLU A 75 4.22 -5.82 -1.32
N GLY A 76 3.94 -6.28 -0.10
CA GLY A 76 4.10 -5.48 1.10
C GLY A 76 4.93 -6.13 2.20
N ARG A 77 5.53 -5.27 3.02
CA ARG A 77 6.18 -5.61 4.29
C ARG A 77 5.65 -4.68 5.39
N ASN A 78 5.06 -5.22 6.45
CA ASN A 78 4.59 -4.44 7.60
C ASN A 78 5.50 -4.61 8.83
N THR A 79 5.28 -3.76 9.84
CA THR A 79 5.98 -3.81 11.13
C THR A 79 5.31 -4.69 12.18
N LEU A 80 4.16 -5.30 11.87
CA LEU A 80 3.42 -6.15 12.80
C LEU A 80 4.19 -7.45 13.09
N PRO A 81 4.03 -8.05 14.28
CA PRO A 81 4.78 -9.25 14.63
C PRO A 81 4.40 -10.46 13.76
N VAL A 82 3.16 -10.51 13.29
CA VAL A 82 2.58 -11.57 12.44
C VAL A 82 2.20 -11.03 11.07
N PHE A 83 2.18 -11.91 10.06
CA PHE A 83 1.82 -11.57 8.67
C PHE A 83 2.64 -10.42 8.10
N ARG A 84 3.95 -10.44 8.40
CA ARG A 84 4.85 -9.36 8.00
C ARG A 84 4.89 -9.15 6.49
N ASN A 85 4.80 -10.22 5.72
CA ASN A 85 4.69 -10.15 4.26
C ASN A 85 3.23 -10.32 3.87
N PHE A 86 2.76 -9.46 2.99
CA PHE A 86 1.37 -9.46 2.53
C PHE A 86 1.32 -8.87 1.12
N GLN A 87 0.14 -8.91 0.49
CA GLN A 87 -0.14 -8.14 -0.71
C GLN A 87 -1.35 -7.26 -0.45
N LYS A 88 -1.35 -6.06 -1.01
CA LYS A 88 -2.59 -5.36 -1.32
C LYS A 88 -2.85 -5.54 -2.80
N ARG A 89 -4.07 -5.91 -3.15
CA ARG A 89 -4.47 -6.07 -4.54
C ARG A 89 -5.49 -5.00 -4.85
N PHE A 90 -5.26 -4.26 -5.92
CA PHE A 90 -6.05 -3.10 -6.32
C PHE A 90 -6.69 -3.36 -7.67
N CYS A 91 -7.80 -2.68 -7.95
CA CYS A 91 -8.36 -2.56 -9.29
C CYS A 91 -9.06 -1.21 -9.44
N LEU A 92 -9.30 -0.83 -10.70
CA LEU A 92 -10.24 0.23 -11.02
C LEU A 92 -11.69 -0.27 -10.92
N PRO A 93 -12.64 0.59 -10.52
CA PRO A 93 -14.07 0.32 -10.62
C PRO A 93 -14.50 -0.03 -12.05
N SER A 94 -15.57 -0.80 -12.22
CA SER A 94 -16.27 -0.87 -13.51
C SER A 94 -16.92 0.47 -13.87
N ALA A 95 -17.34 0.62 -15.12
CA ALA A 95 -18.07 1.80 -15.57
C ALA A 95 -19.39 2.02 -14.81
N GLU A 96 -20.07 0.94 -14.39
CA GLU A 96 -21.35 1.02 -13.65
C GLU A 96 -21.18 1.61 -12.25
N HIS A 97 -20.01 1.41 -11.64
CA HIS A 97 -19.75 1.71 -10.25
C HIS A 97 -18.63 2.75 -10.03
N THR A 98 -18.15 3.37 -11.11
CA THR A 98 -17.19 4.46 -11.05
C THR A 98 -17.87 5.70 -10.42
N PRO A 99 -17.36 6.25 -9.30
CA PRO A 99 -17.92 7.47 -8.73
C PRO A 99 -17.67 8.68 -9.63
N ASP A 100 -18.68 9.54 -9.79
CA ASP A 100 -18.57 10.76 -10.62
C ASP A 100 -17.67 11.85 -10.01
N ASN A 101 -17.51 11.85 -8.69
CA ASN A 101 -16.93 12.96 -7.94
C ASN A 101 -15.46 12.76 -7.52
N ARG A 102 -14.91 11.55 -7.66
CA ARG A 102 -13.50 11.26 -7.33
C ARG A 102 -13.04 9.98 -8.02
N ARG A 103 -11.76 9.93 -8.38
CA ARG A 103 -11.12 8.68 -8.75
C ARG A 103 -10.92 7.84 -7.49
N VAL A 104 -11.34 6.58 -7.53
CA VAL A 104 -11.10 5.60 -6.46
C VAL A 104 -10.50 4.33 -7.04
N LEU A 105 -9.85 3.57 -6.17
CA LEU A 105 -9.50 2.19 -6.39
C LEU A 105 -10.23 1.33 -5.38
N TRP A 106 -10.48 0.08 -5.73
CA TRP A 106 -10.90 -0.92 -4.75
C TRP A 106 -9.78 -1.88 -4.50
N GLY A 107 -9.77 -2.48 -3.31
CA GLY A 107 -8.80 -3.50 -3.03
C GLY A 107 -9.12 -4.34 -1.81
N TYR A 108 -8.28 -5.34 -1.61
CA TYR A 108 -8.29 -6.19 -0.42
C TYR A 108 -6.86 -6.59 -0.03
N ASN A 109 -6.71 -7.09 1.19
CA ASN A 109 -5.44 -7.64 1.67
C ASN A 109 -5.38 -9.15 1.41
N HIS A 110 -4.34 -9.58 0.70
CA HIS A 110 -4.07 -10.98 0.42
C HIS A 110 -2.92 -11.49 1.29
N GLN A 111 -3.20 -12.50 2.10
CA GLN A 111 -2.23 -13.16 2.99
C GLN A 111 -2.67 -14.60 3.28
N THR A 112 -1.73 -15.45 3.71
CA THR A 112 -1.91 -16.90 3.94
C THR A 112 -3.03 -17.26 4.94
N PHE A 113 -3.43 -16.32 5.81
CA PHE A 113 -4.48 -16.54 6.84
C PHE A 113 -5.70 -15.61 6.69
N SER A 114 -5.94 -15.08 5.48
CA SER A 114 -7.11 -14.22 5.19
C SER A 114 -8.46 -14.90 5.50
N GLY A 115 -8.51 -16.25 5.52
CA GLY A 115 -9.70 -17.00 5.91
C GLY A 115 -10.15 -16.80 7.37
N ILE A 116 -9.24 -16.37 8.26
CA ILE A 116 -9.53 -16.15 9.69
C ILE A 116 -9.91 -14.69 9.97
N THR A 117 -9.13 -13.74 9.45
CA THR A 117 -9.34 -12.30 9.68
C THR A 117 -10.34 -11.66 8.72
N GLY A 118 -10.72 -12.38 7.67
CA GLY A 118 -11.38 -11.80 6.49
C GLY A 118 -10.37 -11.17 5.52
N PRO A 119 -10.81 -10.89 4.28
CA PRO A 119 -9.95 -10.34 3.23
C PRO A 119 -9.57 -8.86 3.45
N GLY A 120 -10.27 -8.13 4.33
CA GLY A 120 -9.96 -6.73 4.63
C GLY A 120 -10.10 -5.85 3.39
N TYR A 121 -11.32 -5.76 2.84
CA TYR A 121 -11.62 -4.92 1.69
C TYR A 121 -11.49 -3.43 2.02
N PHE A 122 -11.19 -2.60 1.04
CA PHE A 122 -11.06 -1.15 1.22
C PHE A 122 -11.36 -0.40 -0.08
N VAL A 123 -11.62 0.90 0.07
CA VAL A 123 -11.60 1.88 -1.03
C VAL A 123 -10.37 2.76 -0.84
N ALA A 124 -9.61 3.01 -1.91
CA ALA A 124 -8.48 3.93 -1.87
C ALA A 124 -8.73 5.16 -2.74
N TYR A 125 -8.34 6.34 -2.25
CA TYR A 125 -8.60 7.63 -2.90
C TYR A 125 -7.53 8.67 -2.54
N ASP A 126 -7.43 9.69 -3.39
CA ASP A 126 -6.46 10.77 -3.26
C ASP A 126 -6.86 11.74 -2.11
N ASP A 127 -5.91 12.09 -1.24
CA ASP A 127 -5.99 13.22 -0.31
C ASP A 127 -5.09 14.34 -0.83
N ASP A 128 -5.61 15.09 -1.80
CA ASP A 128 -4.90 16.17 -2.51
C ASP A 128 -4.34 17.23 -1.55
N ARG A 129 -5.01 17.45 -0.41
CA ARG A 129 -4.57 18.44 0.59
C ARG A 129 -3.23 18.06 1.22
N HIS A 130 -2.95 16.77 1.38
CA HIS A 130 -1.75 16.28 2.03
C HIS A 130 -0.78 15.60 1.06
N GLY A 131 -1.16 15.42 -0.21
CA GLY A 131 -0.38 14.66 -1.19
C GLY A 131 -0.27 13.19 -0.84
N GLU A 132 -1.23 12.65 -0.08
CA GLU A 132 -1.21 11.27 0.39
C GLU A 132 -2.31 10.46 -0.31
N LEU A 133 -2.09 9.17 -0.47
CA LEU A 133 -3.17 8.24 -0.82
C LEU A 133 -3.74 7.66 0.46
N VAL A 134 -5.07 7.71 0.59
CA VAL A 134 -5.78 7.07 1.70
C VAL A 134 -6.28 5.71 1.27
N ILE A 135 -6.03 4.69 2.09
CA ILE A 135 -6.69 3.39 2.01
C ILE A 135 -7.70 3.32 3.16
N ASP A 136 -8.98 3.37 2.83
CA ASP A 136 -10.06 3.45 3.80
C ASP A 136 -10.79 2.11 3.94
N TYR A 137 -10.63 1.48 5.10
CA TYR A 137 -11.30 0.22 5.45
C TYR A 137 -12.72 0.42 5.99
N ARG A 138 -13.13 1.67 6.19
CA ARG A 138 -14.48 2.04 6.63
C ARG A 138 -15.45 2.03 5.45
N GLU A 139 -14.94 2.11 4.23
CA GLU A 139 -15.67 1.99 2.98
C GLU A 139 -15.45 0.60 2.37
N LEU A 140 -16.51 0.02 1.83
CA LEU A 140 -16.47 -1.26 1.13
C LEU A 140 -16.80 -1.03 -0.35
N PRO A 141 -16.09 -1.68 -1.28
CA PRO A 141 -16.46 -1.62 -2.67
C PRO A 141 -17.80 -2.34 -2.91
N PRO A 142 -18.63 -1.87 -3.86
CA PRO A 142 -19.90 -2.53 -4.20
C PRO A 142 -19.71 -3.81 -5.02
N GLU A 143 -18.57 -3.95 -5.69
CA GLU A 143 -18.22 -5.11 -6.50
C GLU A 143 -16.73 -5.44 -6.39
N ARG A 144 -16.30 -6.50 -7.08
CA ARG A 144 -14.90 -6.96 -7.11
C ARG A 144 -14.64 -7.72 -8.42
N PRO A 145 -13.36 -7.85 -8.82
CA PRO A 145 -12.96 -8.87 -9.77
C PRO A 145 -13.46 -10.26 -9.35
N GLY A 146 -13.88 -11.06 -10.33
CA GLY A 146 -14.45 -12.39 -10.09
C GLY A 146 -13.51 -13.35 -9.37
N SER A 147 -12.19 -13.20 -9.60
CA SER A 147 -11.11 -14.00 -8.99
C SER A 147 -10.84 -13.68 -7.53
N TRP A 148 -11.32 -12.56 -7.00
CA TRP A 148 -11.08 -12.16 -5.62
C TRP A 148 -12.02 -12.91 -4.63
N PRO A 149 -11.68 -13.00 -3.34
CA PRO A 149 -12.58 -13.56 -2.33
C PRO A 149 -13.93 -12.82 -2.27
N ALA A 150 -14.99 -13.44 -1.76
CA ALA A 150 -16.25 -12.72 -1.54
C ALA A 150 -16.05 -11.47 -0.66
N ILE A 151 -16.73 -10.37 -0.99
CA ILE A 151 -16.72 -9.17 -0.15
C ILE A 151 -17.39 -9.51 1.18
N LEU A 152 -16.65 -9.31 2.26
CA LEU A 152 -17.13 -9.47 3.62
C LEU A 152 -17.00 -8.13 4.32
N ASP A 153 -18.05 -7.74 5.05
CA ASP A 153 -18.01 -6.51 5.84
C ASP A 153 -16.86 -6.60 6.86
N ASN A 154 -16.02 -5.56 6.89
CA ASN A 154 -14.90 -5.44 7.83
C ASN A 154 -15.34 -5.36 9.30
N ARG A 155 -16.63 -5.18 9.57
CA ARG A 155 -17.25 -5.26 10.90
C ARG A 155 -17.72 -6.67 11.26
N ALA A 156 -17.75 -7.59 10.30
CA ALA A 156 -18.07 -8.98 10.55
C ALA A 156 -16.86 -9.75 11.10
N ARG A 157 -17.12 -10.75 11.96
CA ARG A 157 -16.11 -11.69 12.50
C ARG A 157 -14.97 -10.97 13.25
N LEU A 158 -13.80 -11.62 13.37
CA LEU A 158 -12.59 -11.08 13.99
C LEU A 158 -11.99 -9.89 13.22
N GLY A 159 -12.39 -9.68 11.96
CA GLY A 159 -11.98 -8.56 11.11
C GLY A 159 -12.31 -7.19 11.72
N ARG A 160 -13.36 -7.11 12.56
CA ARG A 160 -13.72 -5.89 13.30
C ARG A 160 -12.57 -5.33 14.12
N PHE A 161 -11.76 -6.18 14.74
CA PHE A 161 -10.66 -5.71 15.59
C PHE A 161 -9.46 -5.24 14.75
N VAL A 162 -9.32 -5.73 13.53
CA VAL A 162 -8.21 -5.43 12.63
C VAL A 162 -8.52 -4.20 11.76
N TYR A 163 -9.67 -4.19 11.07
CA TYR A 163 -9.94 -3.22 10.01
C TYR A 163 -10.96 -2.14 10.40
N ALA A 164 -11.85 -2.38 11.37
CA ALA A 164 -12.91 -1.41 11.66
C ALA A 164 -12.34 -0.09 12.22
N GLY A 165 -12.68 1.01 11.53
CA GLY A 165 -12.22 2.35 11.87
C GLY A 165 -10.78 2.67 11.45
N MET A 166 -10.15 1.78 10.68
CA MET A 166 -8.78 1.96 10.21
C MET A 166 -8.76 2.75 8.90
N VAL A 167 -7.77 3.64 8.78
CA VAL A 167 -7.31 4.19 7.50
C VAL A 167 -5.80 4.05 7.44
N ASP A 168 -5.25 3.68 6.29
CA ASP A 168 -3.81 3.82 6.03
C ASP A 168 -3.57 5.08 5.20
N ARG A 169 -2.53 5.85 5.54
CA ARG A 169 -2.10 7.02 4.75
C ARG A 169 -0.74 6.71 4.14
N LEU A 170 -0.66 6.75 2.81
CA LEU A 170 0.52 6.41 2.03
C LEU A 170 1.22 7.66 1.52
N ARG A 171 2.55 7.56 1.45
CA ARG A 171 3.45 8.54 0.85
C ARG A 171 4.30 7.87 -0.22
N GLY A 172 4.72 8.64 -1.22
CA GLY A 172 5.62 8.17 -2.26
C GLY A 172 7.04 7.97 -1.71
N VAL A 173 7.68 6.87 -2.10
CA VAL A 173 9.14 6.67 -1.93
C VAL A 173 9.83 6.75 -3.28
N SER A 174 9.23 6.13 -4.29
CA SER A 174 9.65 6.17 -5.70
C SER A 174 8.42 6.00 -6.59
N THR A 175 8.58 5.85 -7.89
CA THR A 175 7.45 5.60 -8.82
C THR A 175 6.73 4.28 -8.51
N HIS A 176 7.44 3.29 -7.96
CA HIS A 176 6.91 1.94 -7.74
C HIS A 176 6.78 1.58 -6.26
N VAL A 177 7.38 2.36 -5.37
CA VAL A 177 7.46 2.06 -3.93
C VAL A 177 6.77 3.15 -3.13
N THR A 178 5.94 2.72 -2.18
CA THR A 178 5.23 3.59 -1.24
C THR A 178 5.49 3.15 0.19
N ILE A 179 5.32 4.09 1.13
CA ILE A 179 5.38 3.84 2.56
C ILE A 179 4.10 4.34 3.21
N GLY A 180 3.45 3.49 4.00
CA GLY A 180 2.19 3.77 4.67
C GLY A 180 2.30 3.68 6.18
N ARG A 181 1.40 4.39 6.86
CA ARG A 181 1.17 4.29 8.30
C ARG A 181 -0.32 4.11 8.58
N ALA A 182 -0.64 3.23 9.50
CA ALA A 182 -2.02 2.97 9.91
C ALA A 182 -2.50 4.01 10.94
N PHE A 183 -3.79 4.35 10.88
CA PHE A 183 -4.47 5.28 11.77
C PHE A 183 -5.80 4.69 12.24
N LYS A 184 -6.13 4.93 13.52
CA LYS A 184 -7.43 4.65 14.11
C LYS A 184 -7.79 5.77 15.08
N ALA A 185 -8.45 6.81 14.57
CA ALA A 185 -8.56 8.16 15.17
C ALA A 185 -7.22 8.89 15.39
N ASN A 186 -6.18 8.17 15.83
CA ASN A 186 -4.81 8.65 16.01
C ASN A 186 -3.82 7.79 15.18
N PRO A 187 -2.61 8.31 14.88
CA PRO A 187 -1.56 7.53 14.25
C PRO A 187 -1.16 6.32 15.10
N MET A 188 -1.04 5.14 14.49
CA MET A 188 -0.59 3.92 15.16
C MET A 188 0.92 3.74 15.02
N ASN A 189 1.52 2.90 15.87
CA ASN A 189 2.91 2.44 15.72
C ASN A 189 2.98 1.24 14.75
N ALA A 190 2.36 1.39 13.60
CA ALA A 190 2.29 0.39 12.55
C ALA A 190 2.55 1.04 11.20
N TRP A 191 3.64 0.63 10.57
CA TRP A 191 4.04 1.06 9.23
C TRP A 191 4.07 -0.13 8.29
N PHE A 192 4.04 0.16 7.01
CA PHE A 192 4.27 -0.83 5.97
C PHE A 192 4.83 -0.17 4.72
N ALA A 193 5.65 -0.89 3.97
CA ALA A 193 6.05 -0.49 2.63
C ALA A 193 5.36 -1.39 1.60
N LEU A 194 5.06 -0.84 0.43
CA LEU A 194 4.55 -1.58 -0.73
C LEU A 194 5.45 -1.35 -1.94
N VAL A 195 5.64 -2.38 -2.75
CA VAL A 195 6.15 -2.28 -4.12
C VAL A 195 5.07 -2.75 -5.09
N ARG A 196 4.74 -1.93 -6.08
CA ARG A 196 3.82 -2.28 -7.17
C ARG A 196 4.52 -3.23 -8.14
N VAL A 197 3.88 -4.35 -8.47
CA VAL A 197 4.20 -5.15 -9.65
C VAL A 197 3.62 -4.40 -10.84
N ASP A 198 4.48 -3.87 -11.71
CA ASP A 198 3.98 -3.14 -12.88
C ASP A 198 3.17 -4.08 -13.80
N PRO A 199 1.94 -3.69 -14.18
CA PRO A 199 1.01 -4.53 -14.93
C PRO A 199 1.40 -4.71 -16.41
#